data_AF-A0A7M3W403-F1
#
_entry.id   AF-A0A7M3W403-F1
#
_cell.length_a   1.000
_cell.length_b   1.000
_cell.length_c   1.000
_cell.angle_alpha   90.00
_cell.angle_beta   90.00
_cell.angle_gamma   90.00
#
_symmetry.space_group_name_H-M   'P 1'
#
loop_
_entity.id
_entity.type
_entity.pdbx_description
1 polymer ?
#
loop_
_entity_poly.entity_id
_entity_poly.type
_entity_poly.pdbx_seq_one_letter_code
_entity_poly.pdbx_strand_id
1 'polypeptide(L)' 'MAVSNASLEALSWHARFLGEAPGDDVVGGRPRQVPGKCWSRVTPTPAPSPTLALWSTEMAEALGLERTDKAGVV' A
#
# COMPACT_ATOMS: atom_id res chain seq x y z
N MET A 1 1.74 7.80 26.79
CA MET A 1 0.92 6.71 26.20
C MET A 1 1.88 5.81 25.46
N ALA A 2 1.95 4.52 25.81
CA ALA A 2 2.80 3.58 25.08
C ALA A 2 2.16 3.33 23.71
N VAL A 3 2.85 3.72 22.64
CA VAL A 3 2.46 3.34 21.28
C VAL A 3 2.80 1.86 21.18
N SER A 4 1.79 0.99 21.08
CA SER A 4 2.02 -0.41 20.73
C SER A 4 2.41 -0.44 19.26
N ASN A 5 3.68 -0.74 18.95
CA ASN A 5 4.09 -0.90 17.57
C ASN A 5 3.47 -2.18 16.99
N ALA A 6 2.95 -2.08 15.78
CA ALA A 6 2.26 -3.17 15.08
C ALA A 6 3.01 -3.56 13.80
N SER A 7 2.78 -4.77 13.31
CA SER A 7 3.22 -5.16 11.97
C SER A 7 2.35 -4.46 10.91
N LEU A 8 2.86 -4.34 9.68
CA LEU A 8 2.14 -3.68 8.58
C LEU A 8 0.77 -4.32 8.30
N GLU A 9 0.68 -5.63 8.47
CA GLU A 9 -0.54 -6.42 8.24
C GLU A 9 -1.61 -6.20 9.31
N ALA A 10 -1.20 -5.78 10.52
CA ALA A 10 -2.10 -5.54 11.64
C ALA A 10 -2.67 -4.11 11.67
N LEU A 11 -2.20 -3.22 10.79
CA LEU A 11 -2.72 -1.85 10.70
C LEU A 11 -4.18 -1.81 10.24
N SER A 12 -4.92 -0.83 10.75
CA SER A 12 -6.28 -0.54 10.31
C SER A 12 -6.28 0.23 8.99
N TRP A 13 -6.56 -0.46 7.89
CA TRP A 13 -6.60 0.15 6.56
C TRP A 13 -7.98 0.72 6.25
N HIS A 14 -8.02 1.97 5.79
CA HIS A 14 -9.25 2.63 5.33
C HIS A 14 -9.15 2.97 3.84
N ALA A 15 -9.91 2.27 3.01
CA ALA A 15 -9.93 2.48 1.56
C ALA A 15 -10.99 3.48 1.10
N ARG A 16 -11.14 4.61 1.80
CA ARG A 16 -12.21 5.62 1.51
C ARG A 16 -12.16 6.14 0.09
N PHE A 17 -10.97 6.37 -0.46
CA PHE A 17 -10.84 6.80 -1.85
C PHE A 17 -11.38 5.77 -2.85
N LEU A 18 -11.27 4.47 -2.53
CA LEU A 18 -11.86 3.41 -3.36
C LEU A 18 -13.38 3.29 -3.15
N GLY A 19 -13.86 3.46 -1.91
CA GLY A 19 -15.26 3.28 -1.56
C GLY A 19 -16.16 4.49 -1.87
N GLU A 20 -15.60 5.71 -1.86
CA GLU A 20 -16.36 6.97 -1.91
C GLU A 20 -16.11 7.76 -3.21
N ALA A 21 -15.17 7.34 -4.06
CA ALA A 21 -14.91 7.97 -5.35
C ALA A 21 -15.28 7.03 -6.52
N PRO A 22 -15.75 7.56 -7.67
CA PRO A 22 -16.08 6.77 -8.84
C PRO A 22 -14.91 5.91 -9.33
N GLY A 23 -15.04 4.59 -9.22
CA GLY A 23 -14.04 3.63 -9.68
C GLY A 23 -14.34 3.07 -11.06
N ASP A 24 -13.29 2.74 -11.79
CA ASP A 24 -13.38 1.95 -13.02
C ASP A 24 -13.86 0.53 -12.73
N ASP A 25 -14.79 0.05 -13.54
CA ASP A 25 -15.41 -1.27 -13.40
C ASP A 25 -14.54 -2.39 -14.00
N VAL A 26 -13.53 -2.03 -14.82
CA VAL A 26 -12.58 -2.97 -15.40
C VAL A 26 -11.33 -3.07 -14.51
N VAL A 27 -10.92 -4.30 -14.23
CA VAL A 27 -9.69 -4.61 -13.51
C VAL A 27 -8.58 -4.96 -14.50
N GLY A 28 -7.48 -4.22 -14.48
CA GLY A 28 -6.33 -4.41 -15.35
C GLY A 28 -6.64 -4.13 -16.82
N GLY A 29 -5.89 -4.79 -17.70
CA GLY A 29 -6.02 -4.64 -19.15
C GLY A 29 -5.08 -3.58 -19.75
N ARG A 30 -5.31 -3.26 -21.02
CA ARG A 30 -4.49 -2.29 -21.77
C ARG A 30 -4.82 -0.85 -21.34
N PRO A 31 -3.85 0.07 -21.40
CA PRO A 31 -4.11 1.50 -21.19
C PRO A 31 -5.23 2.00 -22.10
N ARG A 32 -6.18 2.76 -21.52
CA ARG A 32 -7.33 3.34 -22.22
C ARG A 32 -7.82 4.60 -21.51
N GLN A 33 -8.70 5.34 -22.18
CA GLN A 33 -9.41 6.46 -21.57
C GLN A 33 -10.54 5.95 -20.66
N VAL A 34 -10.68 6.55 -19.48
CA VAL A 34 -11.70 6.20 -18.47
C VAL A 34 -12.36 7.48 -17.93
N PRO A 35 -13.11 8.21 -18.77
CA PRO A 35 -13.69 9.50 -18.36
C PRO A 35 -14.66 9.33 -17.19
N GLY A 36 -14.65 10.29 -16.26
CA GLY A 36 -15.55 10.31 -15.10
C GLY A 36 -15.21 9.31 -13.99
N LYS A 37 -14.08 8.59 -14.08
CA LYS A 37 -13.58 7.73 -13.00
C LYS A 37 -12.32 8.34 -12.38
N CYS A 38 -12.16 8.15 -11.07
CA CYS A 38 -11.05 8.66 -10.28
C CYS A 38 -9.89 7.66 -10.15
N TRP A 39 -10.15 6.37 -10.35
CA TRP A 39 -9.15 5.32 -10.23
C TRP A 39 -9.51 4.09 -11.08
N SER A 40 -8.50 3.31 -11.46
CA SER A 40 -8.64 1.98 -12.07
C SER A 40 -7.88 0.95 -11.26
N ARG A 41 -8.47 -0.26 -11.11
CA ARG A 41 -7.82 -1.35 -10.37
C ARG A 41 -6.79 -2.03 -11.25
N VAL A 42 -5.59 -2.26 -10.71
CA VAL A 42 -4.52 -3.01 -11.35
C VAL A 42 -3.88 -3.97 -10.36
N THR A 43 -3.30 -5.05 -10.88
CA THR A 43 -2.43 -5.93 -10.10
C THR A 43 -1.01 -5.38 -10.20
N PRO A 44 -0.35 -5.04 -9.08
CA PRO A 44 1.06 -4.63 -9.10
C PRO A 44 1.93 -5.74 -9.70
N THR A 45 2.89 -5.37 -10.53
CA THR A 45 3.91 -6.30 -11.01
C THR A 45 4.95 -6.50 -9.92
N PRO A 46 5.18 -7.74 -9.42
CA PRO A 46 6.21 -8.00 -8.42
C PRO A 46 7.60 -7.64 -8.94
N ALA A 47 8.42 -7.01 -8.10
CA ALA A 47 9.80 -6.72 -8.45
C ALA A 47 10.64 -8.02 -8.39
N PRO A 48 11.61 -8.22 -9.29
CA PRO A 48 12.50 -9.37 -9.21
C PRO A 48 13.48 -9.21 -8.05
N SER A 49 13.51 -10.19 -7.13
CA SER A 49 14.45 -10.27 -6.00
C SER A 49 14.54 -8.98 -5.15
N PRO A 50 13.43 -8.52 -4.55
CA PRO A 50 13.40 -7.27 -3.79
C PRO A 50 14.28 -7.36 -2.53
N THR A 51 15.00 -6.27 -2.22
CA THR A 51 15.76 -6.11 -0.98
C THR A 51 15.52 -4.73 -0.37
N LEU A 52 15.52 -4.62 0.96
CA LEU A 52 15.32 -3.36 1.66
C LEU A 52 16.61 -2.52 1.65
N ALA A 53 16.63 -1.42 0.90
CA ALA A 53 17.80 -0.54 0.79
C ALA A 53 17.87 0.50 1.93
N LEU A 54 16.74 1.12 2.28
CA LEU A 54 16.66 2.22 3.24
C LEU A 54 15.38 2.13 4.07
N TRP A 55 15.43 2.69 5.28
CA TRP A 55 14.32 2.74 6.23
C TRP A 55 14.28 4.09 6.91
N SER A 56 13.09 4.71 7.01
CA SER A 56 12.89 5.92 7.79
C SER A 56 12.32 5.58 9.16
N THR A 57 13.12 5.78 10.21
CA THR A 57 12.67 5.58 11.60
C THR A 57 11.58 6.57 11.97
N GLU A 58 11.70 7.84 11.57
CA GLU A 58 10.69 8.88 11.83
C GLU A 58 9.32 8.48 11.28
N MET A 59 9.26 7.96 10.05
CA MET A 59 7.99 7.52 9.45
C MET A 59 7.47 6.24 10.08
N ALA A 60 8.35 5.33 10.50
CA ALA A 60 7.94 4.14 11.24
C ALA A 60 7.25 4.51 12.55
N GLU A 61 7.83 5.44 13.31
CA GLU A 61 7.25 5.96 14.55
C GLU A 61 5.93 6.68 14.29
N ALA A 62 5.86 7.54 13.27
CA ALA A 62 4.63 8.26 12.89
C ALA A 62 3.50 7.30 12.51
N LEU A 63 3.82 6.14 11.93
CA LEU A 63 2.87 5.12 11.52
C LEU A 63 2.65 4.03 12.59
N GLY A 64 3.38 4.05 13.72
CA GLY A 64 3.34 3.01 14.74
C GLY A 64 3.82 1.63 14.25
N LEU A 65 4.78 1.60 13.32
CA LEU A 65 5.33 0.40 12.71
C LEU A 65 6.56 -0.12 13.45
N GLU A 66 6.62 -1.43 13.65
CA GLU A 66 7.84 -2.10 14.10
C GLU A 66 8.74 -2.48 12.92
N ARG A 67 10.05 -2.28 13.08
CA ARG A 67 11.01 -2.77 12.09
C ARG A 67 11.21 -4.26 12.28
N THR A 68 10.93 -5.04 11.24
CA THR A 68 11.30 -6.46 11.20
C THR A 68 12.74 -6.62 10.72
N ASP A 69 13.44 -7.61 11.28
CA ASP A 69 14.80 -8.01 10.93
C ASP A 69 14.88 -8.71 9.55
N LYS A 70 13.79 -9.35 9.14
CA LYS A 70 13.62 -9.90 7.80
C LYS A 70 13.25 -8.80 6.83
N ALA A 71 14.01 -8.67 5.75
CA ALA A 71 13.50 -8.07 4.53
C ALA A 71 12.30 -8.91 4.09
N GLY A 72 11.09 -8.35 4.17
CA GLY A 72 9.92 -9.01 3.61
C GLY A 72 10.17 -9.31 2.13
N VAL A 73 9.80 -10.51 1.70
CA VAL A 73 9.64 -10.78 0.26
C VAL A 73 8.42 -9.96 -0.17
N VAL A 74 8.64 -8.94 -1.00
CA VAL A 74 7.55 -8.19 -1.65
C VAL A 74 6.91 -9.05 -2.72
#